data_AF-A0A520M9S8-F1
#
_entry.id   AF-A0A520M9S8-F1
#
_cell.length_a   1.000
_cell.length_b   1.000
_cell.length_c   1.000
_cell.angle_alpha   90.00
_cell.angle_beta   90.00
_cell.angle_gamma   90.00
#
_symmetry.space_group_name_H-M   'P 1'
#
loop_
_entity.id
_entity.type
_entity.pdbx_description
1 polymer ?
#
loop_
_entity_poly.entity_id
_entity_poly.type
_entity_poly.pdbx_seq_one_letter_code
_entity_poly.pdbx_strand_id
1 'polypeptide(L)'
;MKSLIPEKNPSLNLSDFDYWLVYRHGKIVGRVAAYINRKDNQIRGRGAVRFGMIDFIDDASVCEILLKEVEQWAHGKDLNLVEGPLGPGHFDRNCILVEGFDELPTAISSYNYPYYKKHIENYGYVKEVDYLEHRIKISKEPDPRVEKISSYVLKKKGLSLWSARSKKELIARGEEFFELINEAYSGLHDFAPLSDEEIDYLIGHFFSFIETKYVKIVVDEKGDIVAAGVAMESVSKALQRSGGKLLPFGWLKIFLAMRSNDVLDLCLVAVANKFRGAGLNSILMHEMHKTACENGLKWAETNGELETNAQVLTMWDGYDYRTHKRRRVYSKALK
;
A
#
# COMPACT_ATOMS: atom_id res chain seq x y z
N MET A 1 7.52 -3.78 -15.64
CA MET A 1 7.25 -3.13 -16.94
C MET A 1 5.81 -3.30 -17.42
N LYS A 2 5.11 -4.42 -17.15
CA LYS A 2 3.68 -4.54 -17.48
C LYS A 2 2.82 -3.41 -16.89
N SER A 3 3.15 -2.92 -15.69
CA SER A 3 2.44 -1.81 -15.03
C SER A 3 2.50 -0.46 -15.75
N LEU A 4 3.39 -0.29 -16.75
CA LEU A 4 3.55 0.94 -17.53
C LEU A 4 2.85 0.88 -18.90
N ILE A 5 2.18 -0.23 -19.19
CA ILE A 5 1.56 -0.52 -20.48
C ILE A 5 0.04 -0.46 -20.27
N PRO A 6 -0.69 0.45 -20.94
CA PRO A 6 -2.14 0.62 -20.74
C PRO A 6 -2.95 -0.68 -20.87
N GLU A 7 -2.61 -1.51 -21.87
CA GLU A 7 -3.26 -2.79 -22.12
C GLU A 7 -3.04 -3.84 -21.00
N LYS A 8 -2.20 -3.51 -20.03
CA LYS A 8 -1.84 -4.36 -18.89
C LYS A 8 -2.10 -3.70 -17.54
N ASN A 9 -2.46 -2.42 -17.49
CA ASN A 9 -2.74 -1.70 -16.26
C ASN A 9 -3.97 -0.78 -16.46
N PRO A 10 -5.16 -1.21 -16.01
CA PRO A 10 -6.40 -0.43 -16.18
C PRO A 10 -6.33 0.99 -15.62
N SER A 11 -5.54 1.23 -14.57
CA SER A 11 -5.35 2.56 -13.98
C SER A 11 -4.76 3.59 -14.97
N LEU A 12 -4.09 3.13 -16.04
CA LEU A 12 -3.58 3.98 -17.12
C LEU A 12 -4.65 4.30 -18.18
N ASN A 13 -5.70 3.49 -18.32
CA ASN A 13 -6.72 3.70 -19.36
C ASN A 13 -7.51 5.00 -19.14
N LEU A 14 -7.60 5.45 -17.89
CA LEU A 14 -8.32 6.67 -17.49
C LEU A 14 -7.38 7.85 -17.19
N SER A 15 -6.07 7.70 -17.46
CA SER A 15 -5.05 8.68 -17.14
C SER A 15 -4.30 9.13 -18.40
N ASP A 16 -4.02 10.42 -18.52
CA ASP A 16 -2.94 10.84 -19.41
C ASP A 16 -1.60 10.52 -18.72
N PHE A 17 -0.59 10.11 -19.46
CA PHE A 17 0.73 9.84 -18.90
C PHE A 17 1.84 10.13 -19.90
N ASP A 18 3.04 10.37 -19.38
CA ASP A 18 4.26 10.52 -20.18
C ASP A 18 5.49 10.09 -19.36
N TYR A 19 6.59 9.78 -20.06
CA TYR A 19 7.79 9.20 -19.48
C TYR A 19 9.04 9.90 -20.00
N TRP A 20 9.93 10.31 -19.09
CA TRP A 20 11.19 10.97 -19.45
C TRP A 20 12.39 10.22 -18.89
N LEU A 21 13.49 10.34 -19.63
CA LEU A 21 14.82 9.84 -19.27
C LEU A 21 15.83 10.97 -19.40
N VAL A 22 16.73 11.09 -18.44
CA VAL A 22 17.88 12.00 -18.53
C VAL A 22 19.09 11.20 -18.95
N TYR A 23 19.74 11.65 -20.03
CA TYR A 23 20.98 11.06 -20.53
C TYR A 23 22.18 11.95 -20.24
N ARG A 24 23.28 11.33 -19.81
CA ARG A 24 24.59 11.96 -19.67
C ARG A 24 25.63 11.08 -20.35
N HIS A 25 26.29 11.61 -21.39
CA HIS A 25 27.25 10.85 -22.21
C HIS A 25 26.69 9.50 -22.71
N GLY A 26 25.44 9.49 -23.18
CA GLY A 26 24.76 8.29 -23.70
C GLY A 26 24.29 7.30 -22.63
N LYS A 27 24.47 7.58 -21.33
CA LYS A 27 23.97 6.74 -20.23
C LYS A 27 22.75 7.37 -19.56
N ILE A 28 21.76 6.56 -19.22
CA ILE A 28 20.62 6.99 -18.42
C ILE A 28 21.11 7.28 -17.00
N VAL A 29 20.87 8.50 -16.52
CA VAL A 29 21.22 8.96 -15.16
C VAL A 29 20.00 9.34 -14.33
N GLY A 30 18.82 9.39 -14.95
CA GLY A 30 17.56 9.60 -14.24
C GLY A 30 16.34 9.27 -15.10
N ARG A 31 15.20 9.09 -14.45
CA ARG A 31 13.89 8.84 -15.05
C ARG A 31 12.77 9.39 -14.20
N VAL A 32 11.65 9.70 -14.83
CA VAL A 32 10.39 10.07 -14.16
C VAL A 32 9.21 9.71 -15.05
N ALA A 33 8.10 9.33 -14.43
CA ALA A 33 6.81 9.23 -15.08
C ALA A 33 5.90 10.35 -14.57
N ALA A 34 5.02 10.87 -15.42
CA ALA A 34 3.92 11.72 -15.01
C ALA A 34 2.57 11.08 -15.34
N TYR A 35 1.57 11.35 -14.51
CA TYR A 35 0.21 10.85 -14.66
C TYR A 35 -0.79 11.98 -14.35
N ILE A 36 -1.86 12.07 -15.13
CA ILE A 36 -3.04 12.89 -14.81
C ILE A 36 -4.18 11.91 -14.53
N ASN A 37 -4.43 11.65 -13.25
CA ASN A 37 -5.58 10.86 -12.84
C ASN A 37 -6.82 11.79 -12.82
N ARG A 38 -7.60 11.78 -13.90
CA ARG A 38 -8.75 12.69 -14.05
C ARG A 38 -9.85 12.42 -13.02
N LYS A 39 -10.07 11.16 -12.66
CA LYS A 39 -11.06 10.76 -11.65
C LYS A 39 -10.69 11.33 -10.28
N ASP A 40 -9.44 11.20 -9.88
CA ASP A 40 -8.93 11.76 -8.63
C ASP A 40 -8.99 13.29 -8.61
N ASN A 41 -8.56 13.95 -9.69
CA ASN A 41 -8.67 15.40 -9.84
C ASN A 41 -10.12 15.89 -9.70
N GLN A 42 -11.08 15.17 -10.30
CA GLN A 42 -12.50 15.49 -10.19
C GLN A 42 -13.02 15.31 -8.75
N ILE A 43 -12.66 14.20 -8.08
CA ILE A 43 -13.10 13.91 -6.70
C ILE A 43 -12.52 14.92 -5.71
N ARG A 44 -11.24 15.27 -5.86
CA ARG A 44 -10.52 16.18 -4.96
C ARG A 44 -10.67 17.66 -5.33
N GLY A 45 -11.25 17.97 -6.50
CA GLY A 45 -11.34 19.33 -7.02
C GLY A 45 -9.97 19.97 -7.27
N ARG A 46 -9.01 19.18 -7.76
CA ARG A 46 -7.61 19.61 -7.98
C ARG A 46 -7.26 19.64 -9.47
N GLY A 47 -6.33 20.51 -9.84
CA GLY A 47 -5.68 20.53 -11.16
C GLY A 47 -4.27 19.98 -11.06
N ALA A 48 -4.12 18.71 -10.68
CA ALA A 48 -2.83 18.12 -10.36
C ALA A 48 -2.28 17.19 -11.45
N VAL A 49 -0.97 17.28 -11.69
CA VAL A 49 -0.16 16.22 -12.28
C VAL A 49 0.53 15.45 -11.16
N ARG A 50 0.53 14.13 -11.27
CA ARG A 50 1.32 13.25 -10.41
C ARG A 50 2.67 12.97 -11.06
N PHE A 51 3.78 13.14 -10.35
CA PHE A 51 5.04 12.49 -10.75
C PHE A 51 5.15 11.15 -10.03
N GLY A 52 5.76 10.15 -10.64
CA GLY A 52 5.94 8.82 -10.08
C GLY A 52 7.11 8.10 -10.72
N MET A 53 7.45 6.91 -10.21
CA MET A 53 8.58 6.10 -10.71
C MET A 53 9.90 6.88 -10.89
N ILE A 54 10.08 7.93 -10.11
CA ILE A 54 11.25 8.80 -10.16
C ILE A 54 12.48 8.05 -9.63
N ASP A 55 13.57 8.09 -10.38
CA ASP A 55 14.84 7.49 -9.99
C ASP A 55 15.98 8.28 -10.63
N PHE A 56 17.01 8.62 -9.88
CA PHE A 56 18.12 9.45 -10.35
C PHE A 56 19.35 9.22 -9.49
N ILE A 57 20.53 9.44 -10.09
CA ILE A 57 21.81 9.45 -9.36
C ILE A 57 21.87 10.61 -8.35
N ASP A 58 22.81 10.56 -7.41
CA ASP A 58 23.03 11.63 -6.40
C ASP A 58 23.60 12.90 -7.04
N ASP A 59 22.76 13.61 -7.80
CA ASP A 59 23.06 14.82 -8.52
C ASP A 59 21.79 15.67 -8.62
N ALA A 60 21.80 16.82 -7.93
CA ALA A 60 20.66 17.72 -7.86
C ALA A 60 20.18 18.12 -9.25
N SER A 61 21.09 18.39 -10.19
CA SER A 61 20.74 18.82 -11.54
C SER A 61 19.89 17.80 -12.29
N VAL A 62 20.08 16.50 -12.03
CA VAL A 62 19.29 15.43 -12.67
C VAL A 62 17.87 15.43 -12.11
N CYS A 63 17.72 15.59 -10.79
CA CYS A 63 16.41 15.70 -10.14
C CYS A 63 15.64 16.92 -10.67
N GLU A 64 16.31 18.07 -10.75
CA GLU A 64 15.72 19.32 -11.25
C GLU A 64 15.24 19.18 -12.70
N ILE A 65 16.05 18.61 -13.59
CA ILE A 65 15.64 18.39 -14.99
C ILE A 65 14.38 17.51 -15.06
N LEU A 66 14.36 16.39 -14.33
CA LEU A 66 13.22 15.48 -14.33
C LEU A 66 11.94 16.17 -13.83
N LEU A 67 12.00 16.84 -12.69
CA LEU A 67 10.84 17.51 -12.11
C LEU A 67 10.39 18.70 -12.96
N LYS A 68 11.34 19.43 -13.57
CA LYS A 68 11.03 20.53 -14.50
C LYS A 68 10.23 20.07 -15.72
N GLU A 69 10.58 18.92 -16.30
CA GLU A 69 9.82 18.36 -17.43
C GLU A 69 8.37 18.03 -17.02
N VAL A 70 8.18 17.49 -15.80
CA VAL A 70 6.83 17.25 -15.27
C VAL A 70 6.07 18.57 -15.07
N GLU A 71 6.71 19.60 -14.52
CA GLU A 71 6.13 20.94 -14.35
C GLU A 71 5.73 21.56 -15.70
N GLN A 72 6.58 21.45 -16.73
CA GLN A 72 6.28 21.94 -18.07
C GLN A 72 5.12 21.18 -18.72
N TRP A 73 5.07 19.86 -18.53
CA TRP A 73 3.96 19.05 -19.01
C TRP A 73 2.65 19.42 -18.32
N ALA A 74 2.68 19.69 -17.01
CA ALA A 74 1.53 20.20 -16.25
C ALA A 74 1.02 21.54 -16.81
N HIS A 75 1.92 22.49 -17.05
CA HIS A 75 1.56 23.77 -17.68
C HIS A 75 0.94 23.59 -19.07
N GLY A 76 1.48 22.69 -19.91
CA GLY A 76 0.93 22.37 -21.22
C GLY A 76 -0.45 21.70 -21.19
N LYS A 77 -0.92 21.29 -19.99
CA LYS A 77 -2.22 20.68 -19.73
C LYS A 77 -3.16 21.59 -18.92
N ASP A 78 -2.77 22.85 -18.73
CA ASP A 78 -3.50 23.83 -17.91
C ASP A 78 -3.70 23.38 -16.45
N LEU A 79 -2.74 22.63 -15.91
CA LEU A 79 -2.70 22.16 -14.53
C LEU A 79 -1.71 22.99 -13.71
N ASN A 80 -2.04 23.25 -12.45
CA ASN A 80 -1.34 24.22 -11.58
C ASN A 80 -0.71 23.58 -10.33
N LEU A 81 -0.71 22.26 -10.25
CA LEU A 81 -0.17 21.53 -9.11
C LEU A 81 0.61 20.30 -9.60
N VAL A 82 1.77 20.06 -9.01
CA VAL A 82 2.49 18.79 -9.15
C VAL A 82 2.58 18.12 -7.78
N GLU A 83 2.19 16.85 -7.69
CA GLU A 83 2.26 16.04 -6.47
C GLU A 83 2.94 14.69 -6.72
N GLY A 84 3.60 14.10 -5.72
CA GLY A 84 4.23 12.80 -5.87
C GLY A 84 5.42 12.54 -4.93
N PRO A 85 6.03 11.34 -5.00
CA PRO A 85 5.74 10.33 -5.99
C PRO A 85 4.39 9.63 -5.79
N LEU A 86 3.61 9.52 -6.85
CA LEU A 86 2.36 8.77 -6.91
C LEU A 86 2.29 8.01 -8.23
N GLY A 87 1.79 6.77 -8.17
CA GLY A 87 1.49 5.97 -9.35
C GLY A 87 0.14 6.34 -9.99
N PRO A 88 -0.23 5.65 -11.08
CA PRO A 88 -1.50 5.89 -11.76
C PRO A 88 -2.71 5.48 -10.89
N GLY A 89 -2.60 4.40 -10.12
CA GLY A 89 -3.61 3.95 -9.15
C GLY A 89 -3.15 4.02 -7.69
N HIS A 90 -4.10 3.86 -6.77
CA HIS A 90 -3.83 3.97 -5.32
C HIS A 90 -2.89 2.87 -4.80
N PHE A 91 -2.99 1.65 -5.34
CA PHE A 91 -2.18 0.50 -4.92
C PHE A 91 -0.83 0.38 -5.65
N ASP A 92 -0.47 1.37 -6.47
CA ASP A 92 0.85 1.45 -7.07
C ASP A 92 1.92 1.90 -6.06
N ARG A 93 3.19 1.85 -6.47
CA ARG A 93 4.31 2.34 -5.64
C ARG A 93 4.24 3.86 -5.50
N ASN A 94 3.78 4.30 -4.34
CA ASN A 94 3.68 5.70 -3.95
C ASN A 94 4.81 6.10 -2.98
N CYS A 95 5.01 7.39 -2.78
CA CYS A 95 5.94 8.01 -1.82
C CYS A 95 7.43 7.70 -2.06
N ILE A 96 8.30 8.50 -1.43
CA ILE A 96 9.69 8.12 -1.12
C ILE A 96 9.85 7.83 0.38
N LEU A 97 10.83 7.02 0.74
CA LEU A 97 11.32 6.89 2.10
C LEU A 97 12.07 8.17 2.53
N VAL A 98 11.72 8.71 3.69
CA VAL A 98 12.35 9.90 4.30
C VAL A 98 12.96 9.61 5.67
N GLU A 99 12.53 8.55 6.36
CA GLU A 99 13.10 8.07 7.64
C GLU A 99 13.07 6.53 7.68
N GLY A 100 14.04 5.89 8.34
CA GLY A 100 14.14 4.43 8.46
C GLY A 100 14.98 3.74 7.37
N PHE A 101 16.07 4.37 6.91
CA PHE A 101 16.97 3.84 5.86
C PHE A 101 17.84 2.64 6.32
N ASP A 102 17.69 2.21 7.56
CA ASP A 102 18.27 1.01 8.15
C ASP A 102 17.27 -0.17 8.20
N GLU A 103 16.03 0.07 7.78
CA GLU A 103 14.93 -0.89 7.86
C GLU A 103 14.63 -1.51 6.49
N LEU A 104 14.18 -2.76 6.50
CA LEU A 104 13.79 -3.44 5.27
C LEU A 104 12.37 -2.98 4.86
N PRO A 105 12.12 -2.60 3.59
CA PRO A 105 10.77 -2.29 3.13
C PRO A 105 9.92 -3.57 3.06
N THR A 106 8.61 -3.45 3.18
CA THR A 106 7.69 -4.53 2.75
C THR A 106 7.77 -4.70 1.24
N ALA A 107 7.22 -5.79 0.71
CA ALA A 107 7.27 -6.06 -0.73
C ALA A 107 6.56 -4.97 -1.58
N ILE A 108 5.57 -4.31 -0.99
CA ILE A 108 4.75 -3.29 -1.65
C ILE A 108 5.33 -1.87 -1.48
N SER A 109 6.14 -1.63 -0.44
CA SER A 109 6.75 -0.32 -0.20
C SER A 109 7.87 0.02 -1.19
N SER A 110 8.00 1.31 -1.52
CA SER A 110 9.13 1.88 -2.25
C SER A 110 10.35 2.03 -1.33
N TYR A 111 11.54 2.01 -1.93
CA TYR A 111 12.79 2.26 -1.23
C TYR A 111 13.74 3.05 -2.13
N ASN A 112 14.39 4.05 -1.57
CA ASN A 112 15.28 4.97 -2.28
C ASN A 112 16.45 5.35 -1.38
N TYR A 113 17.45 6.01 -1.96
CA TYR A 113 18.56 6.55 -1.20
C TYR A 113 18.17 7.81 -0.40
N PRO A 114 18.85 8.12 0.72
CA PRO A 114 18.57 9.30 1.54
C PRO A 114 18.61 10.64 0.80
N TYR A 115 19.42 10.75 -0.25
CA TYR A 115 19.58 11.99 -1.00
C TYR A 115 18.31 12.43 -1.74
N TYR A 116 17.35 11.53 -1.98
CA TYR A 116 16.11 11.87 -2.71
C TYR A 116 15.34 12.99 -2.02
N LYS A 117 15.17 12.87 -0.69
CA LYS A 117 14.51 13.90 0.13
C LYS A 117 15.17 15.26 -0.09
N LYS A 118 16.49 15.31 0.06
CA LYS A 118 17.27 16.55 -0.05
C LYS A 118 17.12 17.19 -1.43
N HIS A 119 17.24 16.41 -2.51
CA HIS A 119 17.17 16.95 -3.87
C HIS A 119 15.77 17.45 -4.24
N ILE A 120 14.71 16.72 -3.83
CA ILE A 120 13.33 17.14 -4.06
C ILE A 120 13.00 18.42 -3.27
N GLU A 121 13.35 18.47 -1.98
CA GLU A 121 13.12 19.64 -1.12
C GLU A 121 13.90 20.88 -1.62
N ASN A 122 15.16 20.69 -2.04
CA ASN A 122 15.98 21.79 -2.60
C ASN A 122 15.40 22.39 -3.88
N TYR A 123 14.68 21.59 -4.69
CA TYR A 123 14.02 22.09 -5.89
C TYR A 123 12.68 22.81 -5.62
N GLY A 124 12.29 22.92 -4.35
CA GLY A 124 11.14 23.70 -3.90
C GLY A 124 9.84 22.91 -3.74
N TYR A 125 9.91 21.58 -3.73
CA TYR A 125 8.78 20.74 -3.34
C TYR A 125 8.64 20.71 -1.82
N VAL A 126 7.40 20.78 -1.34
CA VAL A 126 7.07 20.75 0.08
C VAL A 126 6.34 19.46 0.44
N LYS A 127 6.31 19.11 1.72
CA LYS A 127 5.53 17.96 2.20
C LYS A 127 4.04 18.16 1.87
N GLU A 128 3.43 17.18 1.21
CA GLU A 128 1.98 17.05 1.08
C GLU A 128 1.43 16.19 2.23
N VAL A 129 1.90 14.95 2.35
CA VAL A 129 1.47 14.01 3.39
C VAL A 129 2.56 12.98 3.69
N ASP A 130 2.62 12.53 4.94
CA ASP A 130 3.40 11.35 5.32
C ASP A 130 2.52 10.11 5.52
N TYR A 131 3.12 8.96 5.19
CA TYR A 131 2.66 7.63 5.55
C TYR A 131 3.63 7.03 6.57
N LEU A 132 3.09 6.53 7.67
CA LEU A 132 3.82 5.92 8.77
C LEU A 132 3.80 4.39 8.62
N GLU A 133 4.91 3.73 8.90
CA GLU A 133 4.98 2.27 8.97
C GLU A 133 5.44 1.86 10.38
N HIS A 134 4.70 0.94 10.99
CA HIS A 134 4.86 0.49 12.35
C HIS A 134 5.34 -0.96 12.37
N ARG A 135 6.31 -1.23 13.25
CA ARG A 135 6.76 -2.58 13.55
C ARG A 135 6.19 -2.98 14.88
N ILE A 136 5.44 -4.07 14.89
CA ILE A 136 4.67 -4.54 16.03
C ILE A 136 5.29 -5.87 16.49
N LYS A 137 5.54 -5.99 17.78
CA LYS A 137 5.94 -7.25 18.39
C LYS A 137 4.71 -8.08 18.69
N ILE A 138 4.68 -9.30 18.16
CA ILE A 138 3.59 -10.23 18.38
C ILE A 138 3.80 -10.89 19.74
N SER A 139 2.85 -10.74 20.66
CA SER A 139 2.88 -11.46 21.93
C SER A 139 2.68 -12.95 21.69
N LYS A 140 3.28 -13.78 22.55
CA LYS A 140 3.19 -15.25 22.43
C LYS A 140 1.77 -15.78 22.45
N GLU A 141 0.90 -15.12 23.21
CA GLU A 141 -0.51 -15.48 23.36
C GLU A 141 -1.39 -14.24 23.08
N PRO A 142 -2.50 -14.41 22.35
CA PRO A 142 -3.52 -13.37 22.19
C PRO A 142 -4.24 -13.07 23.51
N ASP A 143 -4.72 -11.84 23.70
CA ASP A 143 -5.43 -11.45 24.93
C ASP A 143 -6.82 -12.14 25.00
N PRO A 144 -7.08 -13.02 26.00
CA PRO A 144 -8.35 -13.73 26.12
C PRO A 144 -9.55 -12.81 26.43
N ARG A 145 -9.31 -11.57 26.87
CA ARG A 145 -10.37 -10.57 27.06
C ARG A 145 -10.92 -10.10 25.72
N VAL A 146 -10.04 -9.95 24.72
CA VAL A 146 -10.45 -9.55 23.37
C VAL A 146 -11.32 -10.63 22.74
N GLU A 147 -10.96 -11.91 22.87
CA GLU A 147 -11.78 -13.05 22.41
C GLU A 147 -13.22 -13.00 22.94
N LYS A 148 -13.39 -12.76 24.25
CA LYS A 148 -14.70 -12.67 24.90
C LYS A 148 -15.51 -11.48 24.38
N ILE A 149 -14.88 -10.33 24.22
CA ILE A 149 -15.52 -9.12 23.70
C ILE A 149 -15.91 -9.33 22.23
N SER A 150 -15.02 -9.86 21.42
CA SER A 150 -15.26 -10.20 20.01
C SER A 150 -16.49 -11.11 19.86
N SER A 151 -16.53 -12.19 20.62
CA SER A 151 -17.66 -13.14 20.61
C SER A 151 -18.99 -12.47 20.98
N TYR A 152 -18.99 -11.59 21.99
CA TYR A 152 -20.18 -10.84 22.38
C TYR A 152 -20.63 -9.85 21.30
N VAL A 153 -19.69 -9.09 20.72
CA VAL A 153 -19.98 -8.08 19.68
C VAL A 153 -20.55 -8.75 18.43
N LEU A 154 -19.93 -9.84 17.97
CA LEU A 154 -20.41 -10.60 16.82
C LEU A 154 -21.84 -11.09 17.04
N LYS A 155 -22.10 -11.77 18.16
CA LYS A 155 -23.43 -12.28 18.50
C LYS A 155 -24.47 -11.17 18.62
N LYS A 156 -24.14 -10.07 19.29
CA LYS A 156 -25.08 -8.94 19.51
C LYS A 156 -25.46 -8.24 18.21
N LYS A 157 -24.56 -8.23 17.22
CA LYS A 157 -24.75 -7.53 15.94
C LYS A 157 -25.20 -8.45 14.80
N GLY A 158 -25.46 -9.74 15.07
CA GLY A 158 -25.81 -10.70 14.02
C GLY A 158 -24.67 -10.93 13.03
N LEU A 159 -23.43 -10.85 13.49
CA LEU A 159 -22.24 -11.01 12.67
C LEU A 159 -21.55 -12.33 12.95
N SER A 160 -20.81 -12.84 11.97
CA SER A 160 -20.02 -14.07 12.11
C SER A 160 -18.68 -13.98 11.38
N LEU A 161 -17.70 -14.75 11.83
CA LEU A 161 -16.43 -14.90 11.14
C LEU A 161 -16.61 -15.87 9.97
N TRP A 162 -16.11 -15.46 8.81
CA TRP A 162 -16.06 -16.27 7.61
C TRP A 162 -14.61 -16.65 7.29
N SER A 163 -14.42 -17.91 6.94
CA SER A 163 -13.11 -18.48 6.59
C SER A 163 -13.22 -19.19 5.25
N ALA A 164 -12.36 -18.80 4.30
CA ALA A 164 -12.27 -19.47 3.02
C ALA A 164 -11.71 -20.89 3.19
N ARG A 165 -12.38 -21.90 2.62
CA ARG A 165 -11.90 -23.29 2.60
C ARG A 165 -10.86 -23.50 1.50
N SER A 166 -10.88 -22.65 0.49
CA SER A 166 -9.94 -22.70 -0.62
C SER A 166 -9.69 -21.31 -1.18
N LYS A 167 -8.58 -21.16 -1.90
CA LYS A 167 -8.26 -19.93 -2.62
C LYS A 167 -9.30 -19.55 -3.67
N LYS A 168 -9.92 -20.55 -4.31
CA LYS A 168 -10.98 -20.34 -5.30
C LYS A 168 -12.21 -19.69 -4.66
N GLU A 169 -12.57 -20.13 -3.46
CA GLU A 169 -13.69 -19.55 -2.70
C GLU A 169 -13.39 -18.11 -2.28
N LEU A 170 -12.15 -17.83 -1.86
CA LEU A 170 -11.73 -16.47 -1.55
C LEU A 170 -11.75 -15.54 -2.78
N ILE A 171 -11.22 -16.01 -3.92
CA ILE A 171 -11.22 -15.26 -5.18
C ILE A 171 -12.66 -14.97 -5.65
N ALA A 172 -13.59 -15.91 -5.44
CA ALA A 172 -15.00 -15.71 -5.79
C ALA A 172 -15.69 -14.60 -5.00
N ARG A 173 -15.12 -14.16 -3.87
CA ARG A 173 -15.58 -13.00 -3.07
C ARG A 173 -14.69 -11.77 -3.25
N GLY A 174 -13.78 -11.79 -4.23
CA GLY A 174 -12.82 -10.71 -4.44
C GLY A 174 -13.49 -9.38 -4.81
N GLU A 175 -14.54 -9.42 -5.61
CA GLU A 175 -15.32 -8.25 -6.02
C GLU A 175 -15.94 -7.57 -4.80
N GLU A 176 -16.74 -8.32 -4.03
CA GLU A 176 -17.35 -7.88 -2.77
C GLU A 176 -16.32 -7.33 -1.75
N PHE A 177 -15.12 -7.94 -1.69
CA PHE A 177 -14.03 -7.43 -0.87
C PHE A 177 -13.54 -6.05 -1.33
N PHE A 178 -13.37 -5.83 -2.63
CA PHE A 178 -12.92 -4.54 -3.15
C PHE A 178 -14.03 -3.47 -3.17
N GLU A 179 -15.31 -3.87 -3.24
CA GLU A 179 -16.43 -2.98 -2.99
C GLU A 179 -16.39 -2.44 -1.54
N LEU A 180 -16.13 -3.31 -0.57
CA LEU A 180 -15.92 -2.90 0.83
C LEU A 180 -14.71 -1.95 0.95
N ILE A 181 -13.62 -2.19 0.21
CA ILE A 181 -12.45 -1.27 0.19
C ILE A 181 -12.86 0.09 -0.39
N ASN A 182 -13.58 0.13 -1.50
CA ASN A 182 -14.09 1.36 -2.09
C ASN A 182 -14.95 2.16 -1.11
N GLU A 183 -15.85 1.50 -0.38
CA GLU A 183 -16.65 2.13 0.67
C GLU A 183 -15.78 2.66 1.82
N ALA A 184 -14.90 1.81 2.35
CA ALA A 184 -14.14 2.10 3.56
C ALA A 184 -13.07 3.18 3.34
N TYR A 185 -12.44 3.19 2.16
CA TYR A 185 -11.33 4.09 1.84
C TYR A 185 -11.80 5.38 1.16
N SER A 186 -13.10 5.48 0.83
CA SER A 186 -13.69 6.72 0.34
C SER A 186 -13.39 7.89 1.30
N GLY A 187 -12.70 8.90 0.77
CA GLY A 187 -12.28 10.10 1.52
C GLY A 187 -10.86 10.03 2.11
N LEU A 188 -10.13 8.92 1.95
CA LEU A 188 -8.69 8.90 2.22
C LEU A 188 -7.93 9.76 1.20
N HIS A 189 -6.77 10.27 1.62
CA HIS A 189 -5.89 11.05 0.74
C HIS A 189 -5.45 10.20 -0.46
N ASP A 190 -5.54 10.78 -1.66
CA ASP A 190 -5.20 10.16 -2.96
C ASP A 190 -5.94 8.85 -3.27
N PHE A 191 -7.08 8.58 -2.63
CA PHE A 191 -7.93 7.44 -2.95
C PHE A 191 -9.07 7.86 -3.90
N ALA A 192 -9.00 7.37 -5.13
CA ALA A 192 -10.13 7.32 -6.04
C ALA A 192 -10.71 5.89 -6.00
N PRO A 193 -12.05 5.71 -5.90
CA PRO A 193 -12.65 4.40 -5.94
C PRO A 193 -12.21 3.61 -7.17
N LEU A 194 -11.94 2.33 -6.99
CA LEU A 194 -11.59 1.41 -8.07
C LEU A 194 -12.77 1.20 -9.01
N SER A 195 -12.49 1.13 -10.31
CA SER A 195 -13.38 0.62 -11.36
C SER A 195 -13.41 -0.91 -11.36
N ASP A 196 -14.43 -1.50 -12.00
CA ASP A 196 -14.58 -2.94 -12.13
C ASP A 196 -13.35 -3.58 -12.80
N GLU A 197 -12.77 -2.92 -13.81
CA GLU A 197 -11.56 -3.40 -14.48
C GLU A 197 -10.33 -3.36 -13.56
N GLU A 198 -10.20 -2.33 -12.70
CA GLU A 198 -9.14 -2.25 -11.69
C GLU A 198 -9.32 -3.33 -10.62
N ILE A 199 -10.57 -3.61 -10.22
CA ILE A 199 -10.91 -4.68 -9.28
C ILE A 199 -10.50 -6.03 -9.85
N ASP A 200 -10.91 -6.35 -11.08
CA ASP A 200 -10.53 -7.61 -11.76
C ASP A 200 -9.01 -7.77 -11.87
N TYR A 201 -8.33 -6.69 -12.25
CA TYR A 201 -6.87 -6.66 -12.31
C TYR A 201 -6.24 -6.95 -10.94
N LEU A 202 -6.73 -6.30 -9.89
CA LEU A 202 -6.24 -6.51 -8.53
C LEU A 202 -6.57 -7.91 -8.02
N ILE A 203 -7.75 -8.47 -8.31
CA ILE A 203 -8.10 -9.84 -7.91
C ILE A 203 -7.11 -10.84 -8.50
N GLY A 204 -6.83 -10.72 -9.80
CA GLY A 204 -5.90 -11.60 -10.50
C GLY A 204 -4.45 -11.54 -9.99
N HIS A 205 -4.01 -10.38 -9.47
CA HIS A 205 -2.64 -10.17 -9.01
C HIS A 205 -2.45 -10.28 -7.50
N PHE A 206 -3.43 -9.88 -6.70
CA PHE A 206 -3.32 -9.76 -5.24
C PHE A 206 -3.67 -11.10 -4.57
N PHE A 207 -4.86 -11.63 -4.85
CA PHE A 207 -5.31 -12.88 -4.22
C PHE A 207 -4.49 -14.09 -4.67
N SER A 208 -3.80 -14.02 -5.82
CA SER A 208 -2.92 -15.11 -6.30
C SER A 208 -1.70 -15.35 -5.42
N PHE A 209 -1.30 -14.44 -4.52
CA PHE A 209 -0.15 -14.65 -3.63
C PHE A 209 -0.52 -14.81 -2.15
N ILE A 210 -1.79 -14.57 -1.81
CA ILE A 210 -2.24 -14.60 -0.41
C ILE A 210 -2.71 -15.99 -0.02
N GLU A 211 -2.28 -16.45 1.15
CA GLU A 211 -2.80 -17.66 1.79
C GLU A 211 -4.11 -17.34 2.53
N THR A 212 -5.10 -18.21 2.39
CA THR A 212 -6.44 -18.00 2.96
C THR A 212 -6.41 -17.83 4.48
N LYS A 213 -5.44 -18.44 5.18
CA LYS A 213 -5.29 -18.30 6.64
C LYS A 213 -5.01 -16.86 7.07
N TYR A 214 -4.40 -16.04 6.21
CA TYR A 214 -4.12 -14.61 6.47
C TYR A 214 -5.19 -13.67 5.90
N VAL A 215 -6.38 -14.20 5.59
CA VAL A 215 -7.55 -13.39 5.26
C VAL A 215 -8.64 -13.62 6.29
N LYS A 216 -9.01 -12.56 7.01
CA LYS A 216 -10.03 -12.57 8.06
C LYS A 216 -11.21 -11.77 7.56
N ILE A 217 -12.39 -12.37 7.56
CA ILE A 217 -13.62 -11.75 7.06
C ILE A 217 -14.71 -11.87 8.12
N VAL A 218 -15.46 -10.79 8.30
CA VAL A 218 -16.70 -10.76 9.08
C VAL A 218 -17.84 -10.56 8.09
N VAL A 219 -18.87 -11.38 8.21
CA VAL A 219 -20.10 -11.30 7.41
C VAL A 219 -21.31 -11.01 8.31
N ASP A 220 -22.34 -10.38 7.74
CA ASP A 220 -23.64 -10.23 8.40
C ASP A 220 -24.58 -11.43 8.18
N GLU A 221 -25.82 -11.33 8.68
CA GLU A 221 -26.81 -12.41 8.62
C GLU A 221 -27.20 -12.80 7.19
N LYS A 222 -27.01 -11.91 6.20
CA LYS A 222 -27.25 -12.20 4.78
C LYS A 222 -26.05 -12.89 4.13
N GLY A 223 -24.92 -12.91 4.83
CA GLY A 223 -23.66 -13.40 4.34
C GLY A 223 -22.80 -12.33 3.68
N ASP A 224 -23.22 -11.05 3.66
CA ASP A 224 -22.48 -9.96 3.02
C ASP A 224 -21.24 -9.59 3.86
N ILE A 225 -20.10 -9.31 3.21
CA ILE A 225 -18.85 -8.89 3.86
C ILE A 225 -19.05 -7.50 4.47
N VAL A 226 -18.79 -7.39 5.77
CA VAL A 226 -18.90 -6.13 6.52
C VAL A 226 -17.58 -5.66 7.13
N ALA A 227 -16.61 -6.55 7.23
CA ALA A 227 -15.24 -6.21 7.55
C ALA A 227 -14.28 -7.26 6.99
N ALA A 228 -13.12 -6.84 6.54
CA ALA A 228 -12.10 -7.74 6.05
C ALA A 228 -10.69 -7.24 6.37
N GLY A 229 -9.80 -8.15 6.71
CA GLY A 229 -8.38 -7.89 6.98
C GLY A 229 -7.53 -8.89 6.21
N VAL A 230 -6.52 -8.39 5.52
CA VAL A 230 -5.60 -9.18 4.69
C VAL A 230 -4.17 -8.93 5.13
N ALA A 231 -3.44 -10.01 5.32
CA ALA A 231 -2.00 -9.99 5.57
C ALA A 231 -1.30 -11.05 4.73
N MET A 232 0.03 -11.03 4.76
CA MET A 232 0.87 -12.06 4.16
C MET A 232 2.16 -12.21 4.93
N GLU A 233 2.78 -13.39 4.86
CA GLU A 233 4.15 -13.54 5.32
C GLU A 233 5.08 -12.63 4.52
N SER A 234 5.99 -11.95 5.23
CA SER A 234 6.91 -11.03 4.59
C SER A 234 7.84 -11.76 3.64
N VAL A 235 7.83 -11.33 2.38
CA VAL A 235 8.73 -11.87 1.34
C VAL A 235 10.01 -11.06 1.20
N SER A 236 10.19 -9.97 1.95
CA SER A 236 11.28 -9.01 1.74
C SER A 236 12.67 -9.63 1.91
N LYS A 237 12.90 -10.42 2.98
CA LYS A 237 14.16 -11.15 3.19
C LYS A 237 14.42 -12.17 2.08
N ALA A 238 13.36 -12.84 1.62
CA ALA A 238 13.43 -13.83 0.55
C ALA A 238 13.82 -13.18 -0.80
N LEU A 239 13.19 -12.05 -1.13
CA LEU A 239 13.51 -11.26 -2.32
C LEU A 239 14.95 -10.72 -2.26
N GLN A 240 15.39 -10.21 -1.10
CA GLN A 240 16.77 -9.73 -0.91
C GLN A 240 17.80 -10.85 -1.13
N ARG A 241 17.58 -12.05 -0.56
CA ARG A 241 18.46 -13.21 -0.77
C ARG A 241 18.52 -13.68 -2.22
N SER A 242 17.40 -13.55 -2.95
CA SER A 242 17.34 -13.88 -4.38
C SER A 242 18.08 -12.88 -5.28
N GLY A 243 18.38 -11.68 -4.77
CA GLY A 243 18.92 -10.57 -5.58
C GLY A 243 17.96 -10.11 -6.68
N GLY A 244 16.65 -10.31 -6.47
CA GLY A 244 15.60 -9.96 -7.43
C GLY A 244 15.53 -10.86 -8.67
N LYS A 245 16.25 -12.00 -8.69
CA LYS A 245 16.26 -12.94 -9.82
C LYS A 245 15.73 -14.30 -9.37
N LEU A 246 14.86 -14.92 -10.17
CA LEU A 246 14.35 -16.27 -9.90
C LEU A 246 15.32 -17.36 -10.37
N LEU A 247 15.99 -17.13 -11.50
CA LEU A 247 16.83 -18.12 -12.14
C LEU A 247 18.33 -17.78 -12.04
N PRO A 248 19.20 -18.80 -12.00
CA PRO A 248 18.87 -20.23 -12.00
C PRO A 248 18.41 -20.76 -10.62
N PHE A 249 18.85 -20.16 -9.51
CA PHE A 249 18.63 -20.70 -8.15
C PHE A 249 17.93 -19.73 -7.18
N GLY A 250 17.40 -18.62 -7.67
CA GLY A 250 16.72 -17.63 -6.84
C GLY A 250 15.44 -18.16 -6.18
N TRP A 251 14.67 -18.99 -6.90
CA TRP A 251 13.49 -19.67 -6.35
C TRP A 251 13.83 -20.53 -5.11
N LEU A 252 14.98 -21.23 -5.13
CA LEU A 252 15.43 -22.04 -4.00
C LEU A 252 15.80 -21.14 -2.81
N LYS A 253 16.48 -20.02 -3.06
CA LYS A 253 16.80 -19.03 -2.01
C LYS A 253 15.53 -18.43 -1.39
N ILE A 254 14.51 -18.13 -2.21
CA ILE A 254 13.21 -17.65 -1.74
C ILE A 254 12.57 -18.71 -0.85
N PHE A 255 12.42 -19.93 -1.36
CA PHE A 255 11.83 -21.04 -0.62
C PHE A 255 12.51 -21.28 0.74
N LEU A 256 13.84 -21.36 0.76
CA LEU A 256 14.60 -21.55 2.00
C LEU A 256 14.45 -20.38 2.97
N ALA A 257 14.38 -19.14 2.47
CA ALA A 257 14.19 -17.96 3.31
C ALA A 257 12.79 -17.89 3.93
N MET A 258 11.75 -18.27 3.18
CA MET A 258 10.37 -18.29 3.66
C MET A 258 10.17 -19.29 4.80
N ARG A 259 10.88 -20.43 4.81
CA ARG A 259 10.80 -21.42 5.92
C ARG A 259 11.25 -20.89 7.29
N SER A 260 12.02 -19.80 7.31
CA SER A 260 12.49 -19.15 8.53
C SER A 260 11.90 -17.75 8.69
N ASN A 261 10.82 -17.43 7.97
CA ASN A 261 10.16 -16.15 8.09
C ASN A 261 9.48 -16.02 9.46
N ASP A 262 9.62 -14.84 10.06
CA ASP A 262 9.08 -14.52 11.38
C ASP A 262 8.30 -13.20 11.37
N VAL A 263 8.01 -12.66 10.18
CA VAL A 263 7.36 -11.36 9.97
C VAL A 263 6.07 -11.50 9.17
N LEU A 264 5.01 -10.85 9.63
CA LEU A 264 3.73 -10.71 8.95
C LEU A 264 3.57 -9.28 8.41
N ASP A 265 3.40 -9.11 7.10
CA ASP A 265 3.08 -7.81 6.50
C ASP A 265 1.54 -7.64 6.51
N LEU A 266 1.03 -6.62 7.20
CA LEU A 266 -0.39 -6.28 7.25
C LEU A 266 -0.76 -5.43 6.03
N CYS A 267 -1.54 -5.98 5.10
CA CYS A 267 -1.77 -5.39 3.78
C CYS A 267 -2.95 -4.41 3.73
N LEU A 268 -4.15 -4.91 4.01
CA LEU A 268 -5.40 -4.15 3.85
C LEU A 268 -6.32 -4.45 5.03
N VAL A 269 -7.06 -3.42 5.48
CA VAL A 269 -8.12 -3.59 6.47
C VAL A 269 -9.26 -2.67 6.12
N ALA A 270 -10.48 -3.19 6.08
CA ALA A 270 -11.67 -2.41 5.79
C ALA A 270 -12.82 -2.82 6.70
N VAL A 271 -13.62 -1.83 7.08
CA VAL A 271 -14.83 -1.98 7.87
C VAL A 271 -15.91 -1.11 7.25
N ALA A 272 -17.07 -1.70 6.98
CA ALA A 272 -18.21 -1.01 6.38
C ALA A 272 -18.61 0.19 7.26
N ASN A 273 -19.08 1.27 6.63
CA ASN A 273 -19.34 2.54 7.30
C ASN A 273 -20.37 2.38 8.43
N LYS A 274 -21.39 1.54 8.21
CA LYS A 274 -22.42 1.17 9.20
C LYS A 274 -21.87 0.51 10.47
N PHE A 275 -20.64 -0.03 10.43
CA PHE A 275 -19.98 -0.70 11.56
C PHE A 275 -18.69 0.00 12.03
N ARG A 276 -18.42 1.23 11.60
CA ARG A 276 -17.31 2.02 12.17
C ARG A 276 -17.51 2.21 13.67
N GLY A 277 -16.44 2.09 14.44
CA GLY A 277 -16.48 2.15 15.91
C GLY A 277 -17.15 0.94 16.59
N ALA A 278 -17.60 -0.08 15.84
CA ALA A 278 -18.20 -1.29 16.40
C ALA A 278 -17.18 -2.30 16.96
N GLY A 279 -15.88 -2.00 16.89
CA GLY A 279 -14.80 -2.89 17.32
C GLY A 279 -14.38 -3.94 16.29
N LEU A 280 -14.90 -3.92 15.05
CA LEU A 280 -14.58 -4.94 14.04
C LEU A 280 -13.09 -4.97 13.67
N ASN A 281 -12.39 -3.84 13.67
CA ASN A 281 -10.93 -3.81 13.49
C ASN A 281 -10.19 -4.64 14.54
N SER A 282 -10.58 -4.52 15.82
CA SER A 282 -9.98 -5.30 16.91
C SER A 282 -10.28 -6.80 16.78
N ILE A 283 -11.47 -7.16 16.29
CA ILE A 283 -11.83 -8.56 16.00
C ILE A 283 -10.91 -9.11 14.90
N LEU A 284 -10.80 -8.40 13.77
CA LEU A 284 -9.95 -8.81 12.66
C LEU A 284 -8.48 -8.98 13.09
N MET A 285 -7.95 -8.03 13.86
CA MET A 285 -6.58 -8.13 14.36
C MET A 285 -6.40 -9.26 15.36
N HIS A 286 -7.39 -9.52 16.21
CA HIS A 286 -7.32 -10.63 17.15
C HIS A 286 -7.29 -11.98 16.42
N GLU A 287 -8.13 -12.17 15.40
CA GLU A 287 -8.08 -13.35 14.54
C GLU A 287 -6.75 -13.47 13.80
N MET A 288 -6.21 -12.35 13.32
CA MET A 288 -4.92 -12.33 12.65
C MET A 288 -3.79 -12.71 13.61
N HIS A 289 -3.83 -12.18 14.84
CA HIS A 289 -2.86 -12.46 15.90
C HIS A 289 -2.88 -13.95 16.27
N LYS A 290 -4.07 -14.56 16.44
CA LYS A 290 -4.20 -16.01 16.64
C LYS A 290 -3.45 -16.80 15.55
N THR A 291 -3.73 -16.49 14.28
CA THR A 291 -3.03 -17.14 13.17
C THR A 291 -1.53 -16.86 13.16
N ALA A 292 -1.09 -15.66 13.53
CA ALA A 292 0.32 -15.34 13.59
C ALA A 292 1.04 -16.16 14.68
N CYS A 293 0.43 -16.33 15.85
CA CYS A 293 0.93 -17.18 16.94
C CYS A 293 1.04 -18.65 16.49
N GLU A 294 -0.02 -19.19 15.87
CA GLU A 294 -0.06 -20.57 15.36
C GLU A 294 1.04 -20.86 14.34
N ASN A 295 1.47 -19.85 13.58
CA ASN A 295 2.53 -19.97 12.58
C ASN A 295 3.91 -19.50 13.09
N GLY A 296 4.04 -19.21 14.39
CA GLY A 296 5.32 -18.85 15.00
C GLY A 296 5.90 -17.50 14.56
N LEU A 297 5.06 -16.60 14.04
CA LEU A 297 5.45 -15.25 13.64
C LEU A 297 5.71 -14.40 14.90
N LYS A 298 6.75 -13.56 14.84
CA LYS A 298 7.23 -12.77 16.00
C LYS A 298 6.99 -11.29 15.82
N TRP A 299 6.93 -10.84 14.57
CA TRP A 299 6.76 -9.44 14.22
C TRP A 299 5.61 -9.30 13.23
N ALA A 300 4.87 -8.22 13.35
CA ALA A 300 4.02 -7.71 12.29
C ALA A 300 4.55 -6.35 11.83
N GLU A 301 4.31 -6.05 10.56
CA GLU A 301 4.78 -4.86 9.87
C GLU A 301 3.56 -4.23 9.21
N THR A 302 3.22 -3.00 9.57
CA THR A 302 2.17 -2.26 8.86
C THR A 302 2.72 -1.76 7.54
N ASN A 303 1.85 -1.63 6.55
CA ASN A 303 2.16 -0.82 5.38
C ASN A 303 1.88 0.66 5.69
N GLY A 304 2.03 1.52 4.69
CA GLY A 304 1.88 2.96 4.86
C GLY A 304 0.50 3.34 5.38
N GLU A 305 0.44 3.91 6.57
CA GLU A 305 -0.76 4.47 7.19
C GLU A 305 -0.68 5.99 7.18
N LEU A 306 -1.74 6.65 6.69
CA LEU A 306 -1.79 8.10 6.61
C LEU A 306 -1.60 8.72 8.00
N GLU A 307 -0.67 9.68 8.11
CA GLU A 307 -0.40 10.37 9.38
C GLU A 307 -1.60 11.14 9.95
N THR A 308 -2.60 11.43 9.10
CA THR A 308 -3.84 12.12 9.46
C THR A 308 -4.94 11.16 9.94
N ASN A 309 -4.75 9.84 9.78
CA ASN A 309 -5.74 8.84 10.14
C ASN A 309 -5.59 8.38 11.60
N ALA A 310 -5.99 9.26 12.53
CA ALA A 310 -5.88 9.00 13.97
C ALA A 310 -6.59 7.70 14.42
N GLN A 311 -7.67 7.28 13.74
CA GLN A 311 -8.40 6.05 14.09
C GLN A 311 -7.56 4.79 13.86
N VAL A 312 -6.77 4.77 12.79
CA VAL A 312 -5.85 3.65 12.52
C VAL A 312 -4.63 3.74 13.42
N LEU A 313 -4.04 4.93 13.58
CA LEU A 313 -2.81 5.10 14.36
C LEU A 313 -2.99 4.73 15.85
N THR A 314 -4.10 5.15 16.47
CA THR A 314 -4.41 4.84 17.89
C THR A 314 -4.73 3.38 18.14
N MET A 315 -5.02 2.60 17.09
CA MET A 315 -5.26 1.17 17.21
C MET A 315 -4.02 0.41 17.70
N TRP A 316 -2.83 0.95 17.45
CA TRP A 316 -1.56 0.35 17.84
C TRP A 316 -1.20 0.57 19.32
N ASP A 317 -1.88 1.50 20.02
CA ASP A 317 -1.62 1.81 21.44
C ASP A 317 -1.79 0.58 22.36
N GLY A 318 -2.55 -0.43 21.93
CA GLY A 318 -2.73 -1.69 22.63
C GLY A 318 -1.61 -2.72 22.41
N TYR A 319 -0.61 -2.43 21.57
CA TYR A 319 0.45 -3.34 21.18
C TYR A 319 1.84 -2.79 21.57
N ASP A 320 2.84 -3.67 21.65
CA ASP A 320 4.26 -3.28 21.72
C ASP A 320 4.72 -2.95 20.31
N TYR A 321 4.70 -1.66 19.95
CA TYR A 321 5.02 -1.20 18.60
C TYR A 321 6.01 -0.03 18.57
N ARG A 322 6.66 0.15 17.42
CA ARG A 322 7.44 1.34 17.09
C ARG A 322 7.14 1.82 15.68
N THR A 323 7.02 3.13 15.51
CA THR A 323 7.09 3.76 14.18
C THR A 323 8.56 3.76 13.75
N HIS A 324 8.87 3.12 12.64
CA HIS A 324 10.26 2.89 12.24
C HIS A 324 10.58 3.32 10.81
N LYS A 325 9.56 3.50 9.95
CA LYS A 325 9.73 4.17 8.66
C LYS A 325 8.69 5.28 8.51
N ARG A 326 9.09 6.31 7.77
CA ARG A 326 8.22 7.39 7.31
C ARG A 326 8.44 7.56 5.83
N ARG A 327 7.36 7.61 5.09
CA ARG A 327 7.35 7.84 3.65
C ARG A 327 6.55 9.09 3.32
N ARG A 328 6.95 9.82 2.29
CA ARG A 328 6.41 11.16 1.98
C ARG A 328 5.96 11.26 0.54
N VAL A 329 4.79 11.87 0.37
CA VAL A 329 4.35 12.54 -0.86
C VAL A 329 4.67 14.03 -0.71
N TYR A 330 5.18 14.62 -1.79
CA TYR A 330 5.45 16.04 -1.92
C TYR A 330 4.44 16.70 -2.84
N SER A 331 4.32 18.02 -2.72
CA SER A 331 3.59 18.85 -3.66
C SER A 331 4.33 20.15 -3.95
N LYS A 332 4.01 20.76 -5.10
CA LYS A 332 4.47 22.08 -5.51
C LYS A 332 3.40 22.74 -6.37
N ALA A 333 2.92 23.88 -5.89
CA ALA A 333 2.03 24.73 -6.69
C ALA A 333 2.83 25.43 -7.79
N LEU A 334 2.30 25.40 -9.01
CA LEU A 334 2.88 26.07 -10.17
C LEU A 334 2.29 27.48 -10.27
N LYS A 335 3.13 28.43 -10.69
CA LYS A 335 2.76 29.85 -10.80
C LYS A 335 2.22 30.19 -12.17
#